data_AF-A0A2X2DWS2-F1
#
_entry.id   AF-A0A2X2DWS2-F1
#
_cell.length_a   1.000
_cell.length_b   1.000
_cell.length_c   1.000
_cell.angle_alpha   90.00
_cell.angle_beta   90.00
_cell.angle_gamma   90.00
#
_symmetry.space_group_name_H-M   'P 1'
#
loop_
_entity.id
_entity.type
_entity.pdbx_description
1 polymer ?
#
loop_
_entity_poly.entity_id
_entity_poly.type
_entity_poly.pdbx_seq_one_letter_code
_entity_poly.pdbx_strand_id
1 'polypeptide(L)'
;MQEEDFHRQIVMELTLGRPLPSLWAKVISEAKGDKAYAKALYLRYRMDSLKALHTSSPDHPPLSNVTLKRNYHLYLLIGTILVLSIFASCMVLL
;
A
#
# COMPACT_ATOMS: atom_id res chain seq x y z
N MET A 1 24.55 5.78 -0.74
CA MET A 1 24.01 4.81 0.24
C MET A 1 24.05 3.45 -0.43
N GLN A 2 24.61 2.43 0.22
CA GLN A 2 24.83 1.13 -0.41
C GLN A 2 23.59 0.23 -0.25
N GLU A 3 23.38 -0.69 -1.17
CA GLU A 3 22.22 -1.61 -1.16
C GLU A 3 22.16 -2.45 0.13
N GLU A 4 23.33 -2.80 0.66
CA GLU A 4 23.51 -3.54 1.91
C GLU A 4 22.99 -2.76 3.13
N ASP A 5 23.07 -1.43 3.12
CA ASP A 5 22.58 -0.57 4.20
C ASP A 5 21.05 -0.64 4.29
N PHE A 6 20.37 -0.64 3.14
CA PHE A 6 18.92 -0.80 3.09
C PHE A 6 18.49 -2.17 3.58
N HIS A 7 19.18 -3.23 3.14
CA HIS A 7 18.86 -4.58 3.59
C HIS A 7 19.01 -4.70 5.12
N ARG A 8 20.10 -4.18 5.68
CA ARG A 8 20.33 -4.16 7.13
C ARG A 8 19.22 -3.39 7.87
N GLN A 9 18.84 -2.22 7.37
CA GLN A 9 17.77 -1.41 7.96
C GLN A 9 16.44 -2.18 8.00
N ILE A 10 16.04 -2.79 6.88
CA ILE A 10 14.76 -3.50 6.78
C ILE A 10 14.73 -4.73 7.69
N VAL A 11 15.83 -5.48 7.77
CA VAL A 11 15.95 -6.63 8.67
C VAL A 11 15.86 -6.17 10.13
N MET A 12 16.45 -5.03 10.49
CA MET A 12 16.32 -4.47 11.83
C MET A 12 14.88 -4.06 12.15
N GLU A 13 14.15 -3.44 11.23
CA GLU A 13 12.72 -3.09 11.42
C GLU A 13 11.89 -4.33 11.77
N LEU A 14 12.09 -5.43 11.03
CA LEU A 14 11.40 -6.69 11.26
C LEU A 14 11.82 -7.37 12.57
N THR A 15 13.12 -7.35 12.89
CA THR A 15 13.67 -7.98 14.10
C THR A 15 13.21 -7.26 15.36
N LEU A 16 13.17 -5.94 15.34
CA LEU A 16 12.70 -5.10 16.44
C LEU A 16 11.17 -5.10 16.59
N GLY A 17 10.44 -5.77 15.68
CA GLY A 17 8.98 -5.79 15.68
C GLY A 17 8.35 -4.43 15.37
N ARG A 18 9.06 -3.56 14.62
CA ARG A 18 8.61 -2.23 14.23
C ARG A 18 8.49 -2.09 12.70
N PRO A 19 7.80 -3.00 12.00
CA PRO A 19 7.55 -2.80 10.57
C PRO A 19 6.61 -1.60 10.37
N LEU A 20 6.70 -0.98 9.18
CA LEU A 20 5.79 0.08 8.80
C LEU A 20 4.34 -0.47 8.79
N PRO A 21 3.42 0.01 9.65
CA PRO A 21 2.13 -0.65 9.87
C PRO A 21 1.27 -0.78 8.60
N SER A 22 1.27 0.27 7.77
CA SER A 22 0.52 0.31 6.51
C SER A 22 1.04 -0.72 5.50
N LEU A 23 2.36 -0.84 5.38
CA LEU A 23 2.98 -1.82 4.49
C LEU A 23 2.83 -3.24 5.03
N TRP A 24 2.95 -3.43 6.35
CA TRP A 24 2.79 -4.71 7.01
C TRP A 24 1.37 -5.28 6.84
N ALA A 25 0.34 -4.44 7.04
CA ALA A 25 -1.05 -4.84 6.82
C ALA A 25 -1.30 -5.29 5.38
N LYS A 26 -0.72 -4.57 4.40
CA LYS A 26 -0.81 -4.92 2.98
C LYS A 26 -0.18 -6.28 2.69
N VAL A 27 1.05 -6.52 3.12
CA VAL A 27 1.75 -7.78 2.83
C VAL A 27 1.16 -8.98 3.56
N ILE A 28 0.59 -8.79 4.75
CA ILE A 28 -0.13 -9.85 5.47
C ILE A 28 -1.41 -10.25 4.75
N SER A 29 -2.15 -9.26 4.22
CA SER A 29 -3.34 -9.50 3.39
C SER A 29 -2.98 -10.25 2.11
N GLU A 30 -1.94 -9.80 1.40
CA GLU A 30 -1.44 -10.45 0.18
C GLU A 30 -0.90 -11.87 0.44
N ALA A 31 -0.32 -12.09 1.61
CA ALA A 31 0.20 -13.39 2.02
C ALA A 31 -0.87 -14.35 2.57
N LYS A 32 -2.15 -13.95 2.59
CA LYS A 32 -3.26 -14.74 3.16
C LYS A 32 -2.97 -15.24 4.59
N GLY A 33 -2.26 -14.43 5.38
CA GLY A 33 -1.88 -14.76 6.75
C GLY A 33 -0.59 -15.57 6.92
N ASP A 34 0.07 -15.99 5.83
CA ASP A 34 1.39 -16.62 5.92
C ASP A 34 2.45 -15.58 6.32
N LYS A 35 2.95 -15.69 7.55
CA LYS A 35 3.94 -14.76 8.10
C LYS A 35 5.31 -14.85 7.43
N ALA A 36 5.73 -16.04 6.97
CA ALA A 36 7.02 -16.19 6.31
C ALA A 36 6.98 -15.53 4.93
N TYR A 37 5.90 -15.76 4.19
CA TYR A 37 5.70 -15.12 2.89
C TYR A 37 5.46 -13.60 3.03
N ALA A 38 4.74 -13.14 4.05
CA ALA A 38 4.57 -11.71 4.34
C ALA A 38 5.90 -11.00 4.63
N LYS A 39 6.84 -11.65 5.34
CA LYS A 39 8.20 -11.10 5.56
C LYS A 39 8.97 -10.93 4.27
N ALA A 40 8.91 -11.91 3.36
CA ALA A 40 9.55 -11.83 2.05
C ALA A 40 8.97 -10.70 1.19
N LEU A 41 7.63 -10.56 1.19
CA LEU A 41 6.95 -9.46 0.51
C LEU A 41 7.29 -8.10 1.12
N TYR A 42 7.36 -8.01 2.46
CA TYR A 42 7.75 -6.77 3.15
C TYR A 42 9.15 -6.34 2.74
N LEU A 43 10.11 -7.26 2.73
CA LEU A 43 11.50 -6.99 2.36
C LEU A 43 11.57 -6.39 0.94
N ARG A 44 10.89 -7.03 -0.02
CA ARG A 44 10.85 -6.57 -1.41
C ARG A 44 10.23 -5.18 -1.55
N TYR A 45 9.02 -4.97 -1.03
CA TYR A 45 8.33 -3.68 -1.17
C TYR A 45 9.04 -2.55 -0.43
N ARG A 46 9.64 -2.84 0.73
CA ARG A 46 10.39 -1.85 1.50
C ARG A 46 11.69 -1.47 0.79
N MET A 47 12.36 -2.44 0.16
CA MET A 47 13.54 -2.20 -0.66
C MET A 47 13.23 -1.32 -1.87
N ASP A 48 12.16 -1.61 -2.59
CA ASP A 48 11.71 -0.81 -3.74
C ASP A 48 11.35 0.61 -3.31
N SER A 49 10.71 0.77 -2.14
CA SER A 49 10.37 2.09 -1.58
C SER A 49 11.61 2.91 -1.23
N LEU A 50 12.62 2.29 -0.61
CA LEU A 50 13.87 2.95 -0.27
C LEU A 50 14.66 3.30 -1.53
N LYS A 51 14.75 2.39 -2.50
CA LYS A 51 15.37 2.67 -3.80
C LYS A 51 14.68 3.84 -4.48
N ALA A 52 13.36 3.84 -4.60
CA ALA A 52 12.58 4.92 -5.21
C ALA A 52 12.77 6.28 -4.52
N LEU A 53 12.91 6.30 -3.19
CA LEU A 53 13.20 7.53 -2.44
C LEU A 53 14.61 8.08 -2.73
N HIS A 54 15.57 7.20 -3.01
CA HIS A 54 16.95 7.60 -3.31
C HIS A 54 17.19 7.84 -4.81
N THR A 55 16.39 7.23 -5.70
CA THR A 55 16.46 7.40 -7.15
C THR A 55 15.60 8.54 -7.69
N SER A 56 15.00 9.39 -6.85
CA SER A 56 14.35 10.64 -7.31
C SER A 56 15.34 11.71 -7.85
N SER A 57 16.49 11.26 -8.38
CA SER A 57 17.22 11.92 -9.47
C SER A 57 16.37 11.84 -10.75
N PRO A 58 16.35 12.86 -11.62
CA PRO A 58 15.20 13.20 -12.47
C PRO A 58 14.88 12.26 -13.66
N ASP A 59 15.52 11.10 -13.80
CA ASP A 59 15.50 10.32 -15.06
C ASP A 59 14.71 8.99 -15.02
N HIS A 60 14.03 8.62 -13.93
CA HIS A 60 13.29 7.35 -13.88
C HIS A 60 11.78 7.53 -13.61
N PRO A 61 10.89 6.98 -14.48
CA PRO A 61 9.45 7.10 -14.27
C PRO A 61 9.02 6.34 -13.01
N PRO A 62 8.16 6.95 -12.17
CA PRO A 62 7.73 6.33 -10.92
C PRO A 62 6.72 5.20 -11.18
N LEU A 63 6.97 4.02 -10.59
CA LEU A 63 6.03 2.88 -10.53
C LEU A 63 4.82 3.14 -9.57
N SER A 64 4.47 4.40 -9.32
CA SER A 64 3.35 4.78 -8.46
C SER A 64 1.98 4.62 -9.14
N ASN A 65 1.96 4.47 -10.46
CA ASN A 65 0.76 4.34 -11.29
C ASN A 65 0.03 2.97 -11.18
N VAL A 66 0.66 1.93 -10.63
CA VAL A 66 0.03 0.59 -10.52
C VAL A 66 -0.82 0.44 -9.25
N THR A 67 -0.49 1.15 -8.17
CA THR A 67 -1.20 1.00 -6.88
C THR A 67 -2.35 2.00 -6.72
N LEU A 68 -2.27 3.19 -7.34
CA LEU A 68 -3.31 4.20 -7.19
C LEU A 68 -4.58 3.88 -8.02
N LYS A 69 -4.43 3.24 -9.20
CA LYS A 69 -5.57 2.95 -10.10
C LYS A 69 -6.62 2.02 -9.49
N ARG A 70 -6.25 1.12 -8.57
CA ARG A 70 -7.20 0.17 -7.96
C ARG A 70 -8.16 0.82 -6.96
N ASN A 71 -7.76 1.92 -6.32
CA ASN A 71 -8.54 2.52 -5.26
C ASN A 71 -9.65 3.46 -5.76
N TYR A 72 -9.52 4.04 -6.97
CA TYR A 72 -10.58 4.89 -7.54
C TYR A 72 -11.90 4.14 -7.75
N HIS A 73 -11.84 2.85 -8.07
CA HIS A 73 -13.04 2.04 -8.28
C HIS A 73 -13.84 1.85 -6.98
N LEU A 74 -13.15 1.77 -5.84
CA LEU A 74 -13.79 1.64 -4.53
C LEU A 74 -14.50 2.95 -4.14
N TYR A 75 -13.85 4.10 -4.36
CA TYR A 75 -14.45 5.41 -4.10
C TYR A 75 -15.65 5.71 -5.02
N LEU A 76 -15.59 5.28 -6.30
CA LEU A 76 -16.70 5.44 -7.24
C LEU A 76 -17.95 4.65 -6.80
N LEU A 77 -17.77 3.41 -6.34
CA LEU A 77 -18.88 2.58 -5.85
C LEU A 77 -19.49 3.12 -4.55
N ILE A 78 -18.66 3.61 -3.61
CA ILE A 78 -19.16 4.19 -2.36
C ILE A 78 -19.94 5.47 -2.64
N GLY A 79 -19.46 6.30 -3.57
CA GLY A 79 -20.13 7.55 -3.95
C GLY A 79 -21.52 7.35 -4.55
N THR A 80 -21.70 6.35 -5.42
CA THR A 80 -23.01 6.10 -6.05
C THR A 80 -24.05 5.57 -5.08
N ILE A 81 -23.67 4.70 -4.14
CA ILE A 81 -24.56 4.17 -3.10
C ILE A 81 -25.09 5.31 -2.21
N LEU A 82 -24.22 6.24 -1.82
CA LEU A 82 -24.57 7.36 -0.94
C LEU A 82 -25.59 8.31 -1.60
N VAL A 83 -25.42 8.59 -2.90
CA VAL A 83 -26.35 9.43 -3.68
C VAL A 83 -27.72 8.74 -3.86
N LEU A 84 -27.72 7.43 -4.14
CA LEU A 84 -28.95 6.64 -4.26
C LEU A 84 -29.74 6.59 -2.94
N SER A 85 -29.06 6.44 -1.80
CA SER A 85 -29.71 6.45 -0.49
C SER A 85 -30.39 7.78 -0.19
N ILE A 86 -29.73 8.91 -0.47
CA ILE A 86 -30.31 10.25 -0.27
C ILE A 86 -31.54 10.46 -1.18
N PHE A 87 -31.45 10.04 -2.44
CA PHE A 87 -32.54 10.18 -3.40
C PHE A 87 -33.76 9.33 -3.01
N ALA A 88 -33.55 8.10 -2.54
CA ALA A 88 -34.61 7.22 -2.06
C ALA A 88 -35.31 7.79 -0.82
N SER A 89 -34.55 8.39 0.12
CA SER A 89 -35.14 9.04 1.30
C SER A 89 -36.00 10.26 0.96
N CYS A 90 -35.65 11.02 -0.09
CA CYS A 90 -36.46 12.14 -0.56
C CYS A 90 -37.77 11.72 -1.25
N MET A 91 -37.80 10.59 -1.98
CA MET A 91 -39.03 10.11 -2.62
C MET A 91 -40.05 9.51 -1.66
N VAL A 92 -39.63 8.97 -0.52
CA VAL A 92 -40.55 8.37 0.48
C VAL A 92 -41.27 9.44 1.33
N LEU A 93 -40.78 10.67 1.33
CA LEU A 93 -41.31 11.79 2.12
C LEU A 93 -42.26 12.72 1.34
N LEU A 94 -42.54 12.44 0.07
CA LEU A 94 -43.39 13.23 -0.83
C LEU A 94 -44.64 12.43 -1.23
#